data_AF-A0A3N5T951-F1
#
_entry.id   AF-A0A3N5T951-F1
#
_cell.length_a   1.000
_cell.length_b   1.000
_cell.length_c   1.000
_cell.angle_alpha   90.00
_cell.angle_beta   90.00
_cell.angle_gamma   90.00
#
_symmetry.space_group_name_H-M   'P 1'
#
loop_
_entity.id
_entity.type
_entity.pdbx_description
1 polymer ?
#
loop_
_entity_poly.entity_id
_entity_poly.type
_entity_poly.pdbx_seq_one_letter_code
_entity_poly.pdbx_strand_id
1 'polypeptide(L)'
;MADDLLSVAQADFGGSKGDVLIFDLAAAKNDFAYAGLWYACDKSEDTLITTSFYYGNVSPDSMPEKPALEIAENSFKRSPRQQMDRKQDRILISGRHDKGGLCRLQASPWIEEKSFINYKVIRNKGANSDTLGSGLLRGDGAKFCKIGVEDNSGALDYNDTIWFLVLIRSLPPDNWKFDPAFFGVQKLPMTVPTFIFSVTGSKTTGLYSPWLGQNPMEGCI
;
A
#
# COMPACT_ATOMS: atom_id res chain seq x y z
N MET A 1 16.79 3.45 -14.24
CA MET A 1 17.35 2.42 -13.32
C MET A 1 16.37 2.18 -12.18
N ALA A 2 15.18 1.64 -12.47
CA ALA A 2 14.14 1.41 -11.44
C ALA A 2 13.27 0.15 -11.71
N ASP A 3 13.61 -0.65 -12.72
CA ASP A 3 12.77 -1.81 -13.12
C ASP A 3 13.09 -3.09 -12.32
N ASP A 4 14.22 -3.11 -11.60
CA ASP A 4 14.69 -4.29 -10.85
C ASP A 4 14.28 -4.30 -9.37
N LEU A 5 13.34 -3.44 -8.95
CA LEU A 5 12.90 -3.39 -7.55
C LEU A 5 12.14 -4.65 -7.12
N LEU A 6 11.61 -5.41 -8.08
CA LEU A 6 10.68 -6.49 -7.84
C LEU A 6 11.00 -7.67 -8.74
N SER A 7 11.03 -8.88 -8.16
CA SER A 7 11.07 -10.12 -8.92
C SER A 7 10.14 -11.16 -8.31
N VAL A 8 9.75 -12.14 -9.12
CA VAL A 8 9.04 -13.34 -8.64
C VAL A 8 9.97 -14.52 -8.85
N ALA A 9 10.13 -15.33 -7.82
CA ALA A 9 10.93 -16.55 -7.85
C ALA A 9 10.13 -17.72 -7.28
N GLN A 10 10.43 -18.92 -7.74
CA GLN A 10 9.99 -20.11 -7.04
C GLN A 10 10.79 -20.25 -5.73
N ALA A 11 10.11 -20.64 -4.67
CA ALA A 11 10.70 -20.82 -3.35
C ALA A 11 10.35 -22.20 -2.77
N ASP A 12 11.23 -22.70 -1.91
CA ASP A 12 11.08 -23.95 -1.18
C ASP A 12 10.77 -23.68 0.30
N PHE A 13 9.62 -24.17 0.75
CA PHE A 13 9.11 -24.10 2.11
C PHE A 13 9.19 -25.47 2.79
N GLY A 14 10.38 -26.08 2.81
CA GLY A 14 10.60 -27.36 3.48
C GLY A 14 9.95 -28.54 2.75
N GLY A 15 10.01 -28.55 1.42
CA GLY A 15 9.48 -29.61 0.54
C GLY A 15 8.21 -29.20 -0.22
N SER A 16 7.61 -28.07 0.10
CA SER A 16 6.50 -27.46 -0.66
C SER A 16 7.02 -26.33 -1.53
N LYS A 17 6.71 -26.35 -2.82
CA LYS A 17 7.10 -25.31 -3.78
C LYS A 17 5.97 -24.31 -4.01
N GLY A 18 6.32 -23.03 -4.05
CA GLY A 18 5.39 -21.94 -4.38
C GLY A 18 6.13 -20.71 -4.85
N ASP A 19 5.40 -19.67 -5.24
CA ASP A 19 6.03 -18.43 -5.68
C ASP A 19 6.20 -17.46 -4.50
N VAL A 20 7.31 -16.73 -4.53
CA VAL A 20 7.57 -15.62 -3.63
C VAL A 20 7.91 -14.39 -4.45
N LEU A 21 7.33 -13.27 -4.04
CA LEU A 21 7.66 -11.95 -4.55
C LEU A 21 8.80 -11.38 -3.69
N ILE A 22 9.88 -10.98 -4.35
CA ILE A 22 11.07 -10.43 -3.71
C ILE A 22 11.09 -8.94 -4.03
N PHE A 23 11.01 -8.12 -2.98
CA PHE A 23 11.03 -6.67 -3.09
C PHE A 23 12.30 -6.09 -2.47
N ASP A 24 13.09 -5.38 -3.27
CA ASP A 24 14.27 -4.63 -2.83
C ASP A 24 13.83 -3.28 -2.25
N LEU A 25 13.54 -3.30 -0.95
CA LEU A 25 13.12 -2.11 -0.23
C LEU A 25 14.31 -1.14 -0.03
N ALA A 26 15.55 -1.62 0.07
CA ALA A 26 16.72 -0.76 0.19
C ALA A 26 16.89 0.14 -1.04
N ALA A 27 16.79 -0.42 -2.24
CA ALA A 27 16.81 0.37 -3.48
C ALA A 27 15.63 1.36 -3.54
N ALA A 28 14.43 0.91 -3.16
CA ALA A 28 13.24 1.77 -3.16
C ALA A 28 13.32 2.94 -2.17
N LYS A 29 14.00 2.79 -1.02
CA LYS A 29 14.15 3.87 -0.01
C LYS A 29 14.86 5.11 -0.55
N ASN A 30 15.70 4.97 -1.57
CA ASN A 30 16.47 6.09 -2.14
C ASN A 30 15.58 7.11 -2.86
N ASP A 31 14.51 6.64 -3.50
CA ASP A 31 13.62 7.47 -4.32
C ASP A 31 12.21 7.63 -3.73
N PHE A 32 11.83 6.79 -2.76
CA PHE A 32 10.47 6.73 -2.24
C PHE A 32 10.40 6.80 -0.71
N ALA A 33 9.62 7.76 -0.20
CA ALA A 33 9.34 7.93 1.23
C ALA A 33 8.32 6.90 1.76
N TYR A 34 7.53 6.28 0.90
CA TYR A 34 6.54 5.25 1.27
C TYR A 34 6.60 4.04 0.35
N ALA A 35 6.39 2.86 0.93
CA ALA A 35 6.16 1.60 0.25
C ALA A 35 5.06 0.83 1.00
N GLY A 36 4.11 0.26 0.26
CA GLY A 36 3.03 -0.53 0.85
C GLY A 36 2.41 -1.52 -0.12
N LEU A 37 1.88 -2.62 0.41
CA LEU A 37 1.09 -3.58 -0.32
C LEU A 37 -0.39 -3.26 -0.12
N TRP A 38 -1.09 -2.95 -1.21
CA TRP A 38 -2.49 -2.54 -1.22
C TRP A 38 -3.36 -3.66 -1.78
N TYR A 39 -4.40 -4.04 -1.04
CA TYR A 39 -5.35 -5.06 -1.44
C TYR A 39 -6.48 -4.42 -2.26
N ALA A 40 -6.77 -4.94 -3.45
CA ALA A 40 -7.74 -4.32 -4.36
C ALA A 40 -9.02 -5.13 -4.59
N CYS A 41 -8.91 -6.44 -4.82
CA CYS A 41 -10.07 -7.25 -5.21
C CYS A 41 -9.86 -8.71 -4.85
N ASP A 42 -10.97 -9.34 -4.48
CA ASP A 42 -11.22 -10.77 -4.54
C ASP A 42 -12.21 -10.99 -5.69
N LYS A 43 -11.97 -11.94 -6.60
CA LYS A 43 -12.99 -12.37 -7.57
C LYS A 43 -13.41 -13.83 -7.36
N SER A 44 -12.86 -14.50 -6.36
CA SER A 44 -13.04 -15.92 -6.10
C SER A 44 -13.55 -16.12 -4.67
N GLU A 45 -14.87 -16.15 -4.50
CA GLU A 45 -15.50 -16.31 -3.17
C GLU A 45 -15.16 -17.67 -2.51
N ASP A 46 -14.64 -18.62 -3.28
CA ASP A 46 -14.42 -20.01 -2.87
C ASP A 46 -13.08 -20.26 -2.18
N THR A 47 -12.09 -19.36 -2.32
CA THR A 47 -10.75 -19.56 -1.77
C THR A 47 -10.25 -18.34 -1.01
N LEU A 48 -9.87 -18.55 0.27
CA LEU A 48 -9.26 -17.50 1.09
C LEU A 48 -7.74 -17.52 1.00
N ILE A 49 -7.14 -16.37 0.66
CA ILE A 49 -5.69 -16.24 0.51
C ILE A 49 -5.07 -15.47 1.68
N THR A 50 -4.25 -16.17 2.46
CA THR A 50 -3.45 -15.57 3.52
C THR A 50 -2.14 -15.03 2.97
N THR A 51 -1.83 -13.76 3.26
CA THR A 51 -0.59 -13.10 2.80
C THR A 51 0.47 -13.20 3.89
N SER A 52 1.66 -13.67 3.52
CA SER A 52 2.79 -13.88 4.44
C SER A 52 3.95 -12.98 4.06
N PHE A 53 4.54 -12.33 5.05
CA PHE A 53 5.72 -11.48 4.91
C PHE A 53 6.91 -12.08 5.65
N TYR A 54 8.05 -12.06 4.98
CA TYR A 54 9.32 -12.53 5.49
C TYR A 54 10.33 -11.39 5.40
N TYR A 55 11.10 -11.20 6.47
CA TYR A 55 12.02 -10.09 6.62
C TYR A 55 13.44 -10.59 6.89
N GLY A 56 14.43 -9.76 6.57
CA GLY A 56 15.85 -10.07 6.76
C GLY A 56 16.47 -10.85 5.60
N ASN A 57 17.61 -11.50 5.87
CA ASN A 57 18.40 -12.25 4.88
C ASN A 57 17.81 -13.63 4.58
N VAL A 58 16.55 -13.68 4.16
CA VAL A 58 15.86 -14.91 3.75
C VAL A 58 16.11 -15.16 2.26
N SER A 59 16.45 -16.41 1.92
CA SER A 59 16.62 -16.85 0.54
C SER A 59 15.38 -17.61 0.06
N PRO A 60 14.92 -17.43 -1.19
CA PRO A 60 13.88 -18.27 -1.79
C PRO A 60 14.20 -19.77 -1.74
N ASP A 61 15.49 -20.14 -1.79
CA ASP A 61 15.93 -21.54 -1.74
C ASP A 61 15.80 -22.18 -0.35
N SER A 62 15.59 -21.37 0.69
CA SER A 62 15.48 -21.82 2.08
C SER A 62 14.59 -20.87 2.86
N MET A 63 13.28 -20.95 2.59
CA MET A 63 12.31 -20.14 3.29
C MET A 63 12.10 -20.67 4.73
N PRO A 64 12.00 -19.80 5.74
CA PRO A 64 11.64 -20.22 7.08
C PRO A 64 10.19 -20.71 7.10
N GLU A 65 9.90 -21.71 7.92
CA GLU A 65 8.55 -22.28 8.06
C GLU A 65 7.52 -21.25 8.56
N LYS A 66 7.96 -20.28 9.39
CA LYS A 66 7.10 -19.27 10.00
C LYS A 66 7.38 -17.88 9.40
N PRO A 67 6.36 -17.17 8.89
CA PRO A 67 6.51 -15.79 8.47
C PRO A 67 6.72 -14.86 9.65
N ALA A 68 7.32 -13.70 9.39
CA ALA A 68 7.48 -12.65 10.39
C ALA A 68 6.17 -11.89 10.64
N LEU A 69 5.32 -11.80 9.61
CA LEU A 69 3.97 -11.25 9.68
C LEU A 69 3.06 -12.05 8.75
N GLU A 70 1.87 -12.36 9.22
CA GLU A 70 0.83 -13.03 8.44
C GLU A 70 -0.46 -12.21 8.52
N ILE A 71 -1.09 -11.98 7.37
CA ILE A 71 -2.35 -11.23 7.26
C ILE A 71 -3.36 -12.12 6.55
N ALA A 72 -4.32 -12.63 7.34
CA ALA A 72 -5.48 -13.32 6.79
C ALA A 72 -6.27 -12.38 5.88
N GLU A 73 -6.82 -12.92 4.79
CA GLU A 73 -7.47 -12.11 3.75
C GLU A 73 -8.58 -11.19 4.28
N ASN A 74 -9.43 -11.71 5.17
CA ASN A 74 -10.51 -10.92 5.78
C ASN A 74 -10.00 -9.74 6.61
N SER A 75 -8.83 -9.90 7.24
CA SER A 75 -8.16 -8.80 7.94
C SER A 75 -7.57 -7.81 6.94
N PHE A 76 -7.01 -8.29 5.84
CA PHE A 76 -6.48 -7.43 4.79
C PHE A 76 -7.59 -6.61 4.11
N LYS A 77 -8.75 -7.22 3.81
CA LYS A 77 -9.94 -6.53 3.29
C LYS A 77 -10.40 -5.37 4.19
N ARG A 78 -10.26 -5.51 5.52
CA ARG A 78 -10.62 -4.45 6.49
C ARG A 78 -9.60 -3.34 6.59
N SER A 79 -8.31 -3.66 6.40
CA SER A 79 -7.21 -2.71 6.39
C SER A 79 -6.40 -2.90 5.10
N PRO A 80 -6.94 -2.44 3.94
CA PRO A 80 -6.47 -2.84 2.60
C PRO A 80 -5.11 -2.27 2.23
N ARG A 81 -4.36 -1.71 3.18
CA ARG A 81 -3.07 -1.08 2.96
C ARG A 81 -2.14 -1.52 4.07
N GLN A 82 -1.22 -2.39 3.73
CA GLN A 82 -0.15 -2.79 4.62
C GLN A 82 1.09 -1.98 4.27
N GLN A 83 1.47 -1.05 5.17
CA GLN A 83 2.75 -0.37 5.02
C GLN A 83 3.90 -1.35 5.28
N MET A 84 4.95 -1.26 4.47
CA MET A 84 6.15 -2.05 4.64
C MET A 84 7.06 -1.46 5.71
N ASP A 85 7.66 -2.32 6.54
CA ASP A 85 8.63 -1.90 7.55
C ASP A 85 9.92 -1.40 6.89
N ARG A 86 10.13 -0.07 6.92
CA ARG A 86 11.30 0.58 6.34
C ARG A 86 12.62 0.23 7.03
N LYS A 87 12.61 -0.48 8.16
CA LYS A 87 13.85 -1.01 8.76
C LYS A 87 14.42 -2.18 7.97
N GLN A 88 13.62 -2.83 7.12
CA GLN A 88 14.05 -3.97 6.32
C GLN A 88 14.63 -3.51 4.99
N ASP A 89 15.68 -4.18 4.52
CA ASP A 89 16.28 -3.90 3.21
C ASP A 89 15.65 -4.74 2.09
N ARG A 90 15.13 -5.91 2.47
CA ARG A 90 14.44 -6.82 1.56
C ARG A 90 13.21 -7.38 2.24
N ILE A 91 12.14 -7.55 1.46
CA ILE A 91 10.91 -8.18 1.90
C ILE A 91 10.55 -9.27 0.90
N LEU A 92 10.23 -10.44 1.42
CA LEU A 92 9.68 -11.54 0.64
C LEU A 92 8.20 -11.69 0.98
N ILE A 93 7.35 -11.85 -0.03
CA ILE A 93 5.89 -11.93 0.12
C ILE A 93 5.39 -13.18 -0.58
N SER A 94 4.62 -14.01 0.12
CA SER A 94 3.95 -15.18 -0.48
C SER A 94 2.46 -15.20 -0.14
N GLY A 95 1.71 -15.98 -0.91
CA GLY A 95 0.31 -16.30 -0.64
C GLY A 95 0.16 -17.77 -0.30
N ARG A 96 -0.72 -18.08 0.65
CA ARG A 96 -1.15 -19.45 0.97
C ARG A 96 -2.67 -19.49 1.01
N HIS A 97 -3.27 -20.42 0.28
CA HIS A 97 -4.71 -20.64 0.33
C HIS A 97 -5.10 -21.45 1.58
N ASP A 98 -6.37 -21.39 1.97
CA ASP A 98 -6.95 -22.02 3.16
C ASP A 98 -6.70 -23.54 3.31
N LYS A 99 -6.65 -24.29 2.20
CA LYS A 99 -6.29 -25.72 2.17
C LYS A 99 -4.78 -25.98 2.38
N GLY A 100 -3.99 -24.94 2.60
CA GLY A 100 -2.57 -25.01 3.00
C GLY A 100 -1.56 -24.99 1.87
N GLY A 101 -1.98 -24.97 0.59
CA GLY A 101 -1.08 -24.91 -0.55
C GLY A 101 -0.61 -23.48 -0.85
N LEU A 102 0.55 -23.38 -1.47
CA LEU A 102 1.17 -22.11 -1.84
C LEU A 102 0.60 -21.60 -3.17
N CYS A 103 0.36 -20.29 -3.22
CA CYS A 103 -0.16 -19.62 -4.40
C CYS A 103 0.94 -19.39 -5.44
N ARG A 104 0.54 -19.24 -6.70
CA ARG A 104 1.36 -18.65 -7.75
C ARG A 104 1.21 -17.13 -7.75
N LEU A 105 2.28 -16.46 -8.17
CA LEU A 105 2.33 -15.00 -8.21
C LEU A 105 2.74 -14.52 -9.60
N GLN A 106 2.15 -13.41 -10.03
CA GLN A 106 2.57 -12.71 -11.24
C GLN A 106 2.63 -11.22 -10.97
N ALA A 107 3.79 -10.62 -11.21
CA ALA A 107 3.96 -9.17 -11.17
C ALA A 107 3.84 -8.57 -12.59
N SER A 108 3.01 -7.54 -12.73
CA SER A 108 2.98 -6.70 -13.93
C SER A 108 4.13 -5.69 -13.92
N PRO A 109 4.47 -5.09 -15.07
CA PRO A 109 5.41 -3.97 -15.10
C PRO A 109 4.99 -2.81 -14.20
N TRP A 110 5.95 -2.01 -13.77
CA TRP A 110 5.70 -0.79 -13.02
C TRP A 110 5.03 0.27 -13.89
N ILE A 111 4.09 0.99 -13.29
CA ILE A 111 3.41 2.15 -13.86
C ILE A 111 3.75 3.36 -13.01
N GLU A 112 4.15 4.46 -13.67
CA GLU A 112 4.43 5.74 -13.01
C GLU A 112 3.25 6.70 -13.13
N GLU A 113 2.82 7.25 -12.01
CA GLU A 113 1.69 8.17 -11.92
C GLU A 113 1.95 9.23 -10.84
N LYS A 114 0.95 10.09 -10.57
CA LYS A 114 1.02 11.02 -9.44
C LYS A 114 0.22 10.51 -8.24
N SER A 115 0.71 10.78 -7.04
CA SER A 115 -0.08 10.61 -5.83
C SER A 115 -1.02 11.80 -5.60
N PHE A 116 -2.05 11.61 -4.79
CA PHE A 116 -2.97 12.67 -4.39
C PHE A 116 -3.58 12.39 -3.02
N ILE A 117 -4.16 13.42 -2.41
CA ILE A 117 -4.91 13.33 -1.16
C ILE A 117 -6.23 14.09 -1.35
N ASN A 118 -7.35 13.39 -1.24
CA ASN A 118 -8.65 14.04 -1.09
C ASN A 118 -8.73 14.64 0.31
N TYR A 119 -9.15 15.90 0.43
CA TYR A 119 -9.22 16.54 1.74
C TYR A 119 -10.50 17.36 1.97
N LYS A 120 -10.79 17.57 3.26
CA LYS A 120 -11.83 18.45 3.76
C LYS A 120 -11.28 19.26 4.93
N VAL A 121 -11.62 20.55 4.98
CA VAL A 121 -11.31 21.43 6.09
C VAL A 121 -12.59 21.65 6.88
N ILE A 122 -12.53 21.40 8.19
CA ILE A 122 -13.66 21.58 9.09
C ILE A 122 -13.35 22.56 10.23
N ARG A 123 -14.37 23.27 10.68
CA ARG A 123 -14.36 24.05 11.92
C ARG A 123 -15.25 23.37 12.95
N ASN A 124 -14.68 22.97 14.07
CA ASN A 124 -15.44 22.38 15.16
C ASN A 124 -16.17 23.46 15.96
N LYS A 125 -17.46 23.25 16.23
CA LYS A 125 -18.34 24.10 17.05
C LYS A 125 -19.07 23.23 18.07
N GLY A 126 -18.39 22.86 19.16
CA GLY A 126 -18.95 21.95 20.16
C GLY A 126 -19.17 20.56 19.56
N ALA A 127 -20.42 20.07 19.56
CA ALA A 127 -20.80 18.77 18.99
C ALA A 127 -20.99 18.77 17.45
N ASN A 128 -20.99 19.95 16.82
CA ASN A 128 -21.19 20.11 15.38
C ASN A 128 -19.87 20.51 14.67
N SER A 129 -19.80 20.28 13.36
CA SER A 129 -18.69 20.74 12.52
C SER A 129 -19.19 21.40 11.24
N ASP A 130 -18.60 22.54 10.89
CA ASP A 130 -18.87 23.24 9.63
C ASP A 130 -17.77 22.90 8.62
N THR A 131 -18.16 22.69 7.36
CA THR A 131 -17.19 22.52 6.27
C THR A 131 -16.75 23.89 5.78
N LEU A 132 -15.45 24.17 5.85
CA LEU A 132 -14.87 25.41 5.34
C LEU A 132 -14.37 25.28 3.91
N GLY A 133 -13.97 24.09 3.51
CA GLY A 133 -13.44 23.82 2.19
C GLY A 133 -13.20 22.33 1.96
N SER A 134 -12.99 21.96 0.70
CA SER A 134 -12.61 20.62 0.30
C SER A 134 -11.90 20.67 -1.04
N GLY A 135 -11.08 19.67 -1.32
CA GLY A 135 -10.40 19.60 -2.60
C GLY A 135 -9.47 18.41 -2.71
N LEU A 136 -8.51 18.56 -3.61
CA LEU A 136 -7.49 17.57 -3.93
C LEU A 136 -6.12 18.22 -3.78
N LEU A 137 -5.29 17.69 -2.88
CA LEU A 137 -3.87 18.02 -2.81
C LEU A 137 -3.10 17.08 -3.71
N ARG A 138 -2.31 17.63 -4.63
CA ARG A 138 -1.55 16.83 -5.60
C ARG A 138 -0.17 16.51 -5.02
N GLY A 139 0.17 15.23 -4.99
CA GLY A 139 1.52 14.78 -4.69
C GLY A 139 2.45 14.88 -5.91
N ASP A 140 3.67 14.41 -5.72
CA ASP A 140 4.69 14.29 -6.75
C ASP A 140 4.59 12.92 -7.45
N GLY A 141 5.67 12.14 -7.49
CA GLY A 141 5.70 10.85 -8.20
C GLY A 141 5.23 9.68 -7.33
N ALA A 142 4.49 8.77 -7.94
CA ALA A 142 4.17 7.46 -7.40
C ALA A 142 4.47 6.38 -8.45
N LYS A 143 4.81 5.18 -7.98
CA LYS A 143 4.90 3.98 -8.81
C LYS A 143 4.01 2.90 -8.25
N PHE A 144 3.41 2.11 -9.11
CA PHE A 144 2.73 0.90 -8.66
C PHE A 144 2.86 -0.23 -9.68
N CYS A 145 2.75 -1.46 -9.22
CA CYS A 145 2.62 -2.63 -10.08
C CYS A 145 1.49 -3.53 -9.55
N LYS A 146 0.73 -4.13 -10.47
CA LYS A 146 -0.27 -5.16 -10.14
C LYS A 146 0.45 -6.46 -9.80
N ILE A 147 0.04 -7.11 -8.73
CA ILE A 147 0.42 -8.47 -8.38
C ILE A 147 -0.84 -9.32 -8.40
N GLY A 148 -0.91 -10.26 -9.34
CA GLY A 148 -1.96 -11.26 -9.37
C GLY A 148 -1.55 -12.51 -8.59
N VAL A 149 -2.49 -13.08 -7.87
CA VAL A 149 -2.31 -14.26 -7.01
C VAL A 149 -3.31 -15.31 -7.42
N GLU A 150 -2.86 -16.57 -7.42
CA GLU A 150 -3.62 -17.70 -7.95
C GLU A 150 -3.44 -18.93 -7.06
N ASP A 151 -4.53 -19.61 -6.72
CA ASP A 151 -4.54 -20.75 -5.80
C ASP A 151 -4.21 -22.11 -6.47
N ASN A 152 -4.18 -22.15 -7.81
CA ASN A 152 -3.97 -23.34 -8.65
C ASN A 152 -5.11 -24.38 -8.63
N SER A 153 -6.31 -23.99 -8.21
CA SER A 153 -7.48 -24.87 -8.21
C SER A 153 -8.21 -24.92 -9.56
N GLY A 154 -7.91 -23.96 -10.46
CA GLY A 154 -8.60 -23.81 -11.74
C GLY A 154 -7.70 -23.32 -12.89
N ALA A 155 -8.30 -22.52 -13.78
CA ALA A 155 -7.58 -21.91 -14.89
C ALA A 155 -6.74 -20.74 -14.38
N LEU A 156 -5.44 -20.75 -14.68
CA LEU A 156 -4.51 -19.70 -14.25
C LEU A 156 -4.86 -18.37 -14.91
N ASP A 157 -5.54 -17.48 -14.19
CA ASP A 157 -5.94 -16.16 -14.66
C ASP A 157 -5.47 -15.02 -13.73
N TYR A 158 -4.93 -15.39 -12.56
CA TYR A 158 -4.35 -14.49 -11.56
C TYR A 158 -5.34 -13.42 -11.07
N ASN A 159 -6.61 -13.82 -10.95
CA ASN A 159 -7.69 -12.95 -10.47
C ASN A 159 -8.26 -13.38 -9.11
N ASP A 160 -7.84 -14.50 -8.51
CA ASP A 160 -8.29 -14.90 -7.18
C ASP A 160 -8.05 -13.78 -6.17
N THR A 161 -6.84 -13.23 -6.16
CA THR A 161 -6.55 -12.03 -5.39
C THR A 161 -5.66 -11.08 -6.19
N ILE A 162 -5.97 -9.79 -6.10
CA ILE A 162 -5.17 -8.72 -6.69
C ILE A 162 -4.59 -7.84 -5.58
N TRP A 163 -3.27 -7.76 -5.55
CA TRP A 163 -2.55 -6.75 -4.79
C TRP A 163 -1.96 -5.69 -5.73
N PHE A 164 -1.65 -4.54 -5.17
CA PHE A 164 -0.81 -3.53 -5.78
C PHE A 164 0.34 -3.22 -4.84
N LEU A 165 1.56 -3.35 -5.31
CA LEU A 165 2.70 -2.78 -4.61
C LEU A 165 2.80 -1.31 -5.00
N VAL A 166 2.74 -0.41 -4.02
CA VAL A 166 2.65 1.05 -4.24
C VAL A 166 3.82 1.75 -3.56
N LEU A 167 4.51 2.61 -4.31
CA LEU A 167 5.60 3.47 -3.88
C LEU A 167 5.21 4.93 -4.06
N ILE A 168 5.46 5.77 -3.06
CA ILE A 168 5.16 7.22 -3.12
C ILE A 168 6.43 8.00 -2.76
N ARG A 169 6.77 8.98 -3.61
CA ARG A 169 8.04 9.72 -3.56
C ARG A 169 8.14 10.59 -2.31
N SER A 170 7.10 11.39 -2.03
CA SER A 170 7.05 12.27 -0.86
C SER A 170 5.87 11.99 0.07
N LEU A 171 6.09 12.20 1.37
CA LEU A 171 5.03 12.20 2.39
C LEU A 171 4.65 13.64 2.76
N PRO A 172 3.41 13.90 3.22
CA PRO A 172 3.06 15.18 3.79
C PRO A 172 3.86 15.46 5.07
N PRO A 173 3.98 16.74 5.47
CA PRO A 173 4.66 17.12 6.70
C PRO A 173 4.07 16.49 7.96
N ASP A 174 4.92 16.19 8.94
CA ASP A 174 4.53 15.50 10.19
C ASP A 174 3.42 16.22 10.97
N ASN A 175 3.35 17.56 10.91
CA ASN A 175 2.30 18.33 11.60
C ASN A 175 0.89 18.11 11.02
N TRP A 176 0.77 17.44 9.87
CA TRP A 176 -0.53 16.99 9.38
C TRP A 176 -1.06 15.80 10.17
N LYS A 177 -0.18 15.04 10.85
CA LYS A 177 -0.52 13.74 11.47
C LYS A 177 -1.19 12.80 10.45
N PHE A 178 -0.63 12.80 9.25
CA PHE A 178 -1.21 12.13 8.09
C PHE A 178 -1.07 10.60 8.20
N ASP A 179 -2.13 9.88 7.85
CA ASP A 179 -2.13 8.43 7.72
C ASP A 179 -2.02 8.04 6.23
N PRO A 180 -1.06 7.18 5.83
CA PRO A 180 -0.95 6.71 4.45
C PRO A 180 -2.23 6.07 3.87
N ALA A 181 -3.18 5.67 4.71
CA ALA A 181 -4.50 5.23 4.29
C ALA A 181 -5.32 6.29 3.53
N PHE A 182 -4.91 7.55 3.51
CA PHE A 182 -5.56 8.62 2.75
C PHE A 182 -4.91 8.91 1.40
N PHE A 183 -3.78 8.29 1.06
CA PHE A 183 -3.18 8.46 -0.27
C PHE A 183 -4.03 7.82 -1.35
N GLY A 184 -4.12 8.49 -2.49
CA GLY A 184 -4.47 7.89 -3.77
C GLY A 184 -3.31 7.98 -4.76
N VAL A 185 -3.39 7.15 -5.79
CA VAL A 185 -2.49 7.20 -6.96
C VAL A 185 -3.37 7.27 -8.20
N GLN A 186 -3.04 8.16 -9.13
CA GLN A 186 -3.79 8.30 -10.38
C GLN A 186 -3.85 6.97 -11.13
N LYS A 187 -4.98 6.69 -11.80
CA LYS A 187 -5.28 5.46 -12.55
C LYS A 187 -5.23 4.14 -11.76
N LEU A 188 -4.86 4.16 -10.48
CA LEU A 188 -4.99 3.01 -9.61
C LEU A 188 -6.48 2.88 -9.19
N PRO A 189 -7.16 1.75 -9.45
CA PRO A 189 -8.60 1.61 -9.23
C PRO A 189 -8.91 1.30 -7.75
N MET A 190 -8.50 2.21 -6.86
CA MET A 190 -8.74 2.07 -5.42
C MET A 190 -9.41 3.32 -4.84
N THR A 191 -10.45 3.09 -4.05
CA THR A 191 -11.12 4.14 -3.29
C THR A 191 -10.23 4.59 -2.13
N VAL A 192 -10.15 5.90 -1.93
CA VAL A 192 -9.31 6.50 -0.89
C VAL A 192 -10.19 7.41 -0.04
N PRO A 193 -10.15 7.31 1.29
CA PRO A 193 -10.92 8.17 2.17
C PRO A 193 -10.50 9.63 2.05
N THR A 194 -11.34 10.54 2.55
CA THR A 194 -11.03 11.98 2.60
C THR A 194 -10.32 12.32 3.91
N PHE A 195 -9.14 12.93 3.82
CA PHE A 195 -8.39 13.41 4.98
C PHE A 195 -9.02 14.68 5.56
N ILE A 196 -9.15 14.75 6.88
CA ILE A 196 -9.82 15.86 7.56
C ILE A 196 -8.79 16.76 8.23
N PHE A 197 -8.70 18.00 7.76
CA PHE A 197 -8.02 19.09 8.47
C PHE A 197 -9.02 19.78 9.38
N SER A 198 -8.63 20.03 10.63
CA SER A 198 -9.49 20.70 11.60
C SER A 198 -8.87 22.02 12.05
N VAL A 199 -9.70 23.06 12.12
CA VAL A 199 -9.31 24.33 12.72
C VAL A 199 -9.89 24.48 14.12
N THR A 200 -9.10 25.03 15.02
CA THR A 200 -9.51 25.39 16.38
C THR A 200 -9.60 26.92 16.52
N GLY A 201 -10.78 27.41 16.88
CA GLY A 201 -11.05 28.85 16.99
C GLY A 201 -11.00 29.57 15.63
N SER A 202 -10.36 30.75 15.60
CA SER A 202 -10.26 31.61 14.41
C SER A 202 -8.90 31.54 13.70
N LYS A 203 -7.94 30.75 14.19
CA LYS A 203 -6.59 30.68 13.60
C LYS A 203 -6.57 29.67 12.45
N THR A 204 -6.42 30.19 11.23
CA THR A 204 -6.29 29.39 10.00
C THR A 204 -4.85 29.38 9.46
N THR A 205 -4.00 30.31 9.90
CA THR A 205 -2.63 30.46 9.42
C THR A 205 -1.63 29.69 10.27
N GLY A 206 -0.71 28.95 9.62
CA GLY A 206 0.44 28.32 10.28
C GLY A 206 0.14 27.02 11.05
N LEU A 207 -1.09 26.51 11.04
CA LEU A 207 -1.41 25.21 11.65
C LEU A 207 -0.77 24.04 10.89
N TYR A 208 -0.81 24.10 9.56
CA TYR A 208 -0.34 23.05 8.67
C TYR A 208 0.75 23.61 7.76
N SER A 209 1.88 22.89 7.71
CA SER A 209 2.98 23.24 6.82
C SER A 209 2.58 22.94 5.38
N PRO A 210 3.02 23.74 4.39
CA PRO A 210 2.77 23.42 2.99
C PRO A 210 3.40 22.08 2.59
N TRP A 211 2.70 21.33 1.74
CA TRP A 211 3.23 20.13 1.08
C TRP A 211 3.30 20.40 -0.42
N LEU A 212 4.51 20.35 -0.98
CA LEU A 212 4.74 20.69 -2.39
C LEU A 212 4.15 22.06 -2.79
N GLY A 213 4.29 23.05 -1.89
CA GLY A 213 3.77 24.41 -2.07
C GLY A 213 2.26 24.56 -1.85
N GLN A 214 1.52 23.49 -1.60
CA GLN A 214 0.08 23.55 -1.34
C GLN A 214 -0.22 23.57 0.16
N ASN A 215 -1.08 24.49 0.60
CA ASN A 215 -1.60 24.51 1.97
C ASN A 215 -3.09 24.18 1.99
N PRO A 216 -3.57 23.20 2.79
CA PRO A 216 -4.99 22.85 2.85
C PRO A 216 -5.88 24.01 3.32
N MET A 217 -5.32 25.00 4.02
CA MET A 217 -6.03 26.17 4.54
C MET A 217 -6.12 27.33 3.56
N GLU A 218 -5.41 27.26 2.43
CA GLU A 218 -5.39 28.33 1.43
C GLU A 218 -6.77 28.49 0.80
N GLY A 219 -7.32 29.72 0.83
CA GLY A 219 -8.66 30.02 0.32
C GLY A 219 -9.84 29.57 1.20
N CYS A 220 -9.58 29.00 2.39
CA CYS A 220 -10.61 28.62 3.36
C CYS A 220 -10.92 29.79 4.32
N ILE A 221 -11.50 30.89 3.81
CA ILE A 221 -12.00 32.02 4.61
C ILE A 221 -13.37 32.45 4.09
#